data_AF-D3G862-F1
#
_entry.id   AF-D3G862-F1
#
_cell.length_a   1.000
_cell.length_b   1.000
_cell.length_c   1.000
_cell.angle_alpha   90.00
_cell.angle_beta   90.00
_cell.angle_gamma   90.00
#
_symmetry.space_group_name_H-M   'P 1'
#
loop_
_entity.id
_entity.type
_entity.pdbx_description
1 polymer ?
#
loop_
_entity_poly.entity_id
_entity_poly.type
_entity_poly.pdbx_seq_one_letter_code
_entity_poly.pdbx_strand_id
1 'polypeptide(L)' 'FHDCVVKSCDASVLLEAASGLESEQKSTRSFGMRNFKYVKTIKDALERECPN' A
#
# COMPACT_ATOMS: atom_id res chain seq x y z
N PHE A 1 0.32 10.52 -3.79
CA PHE A 1 0.68 10.82 -5.19
C PHE A 1 0.73 9.55 -6.00
N HIS A 2 1.70 8.65 -5.78
CA HIS A 2 1.86 7.44 -6.59
C HIS A 2 0.60 6.57 -6.68
N ASP A 3 -0.04 6.30 -5.54
CA ASP A 3 -1.32 5.56 -5.45
C ASP A 3 -2.37 6.15 -6.41
N CYS A 4 -2.78 7.40 -6.19
CA CYS A 4 -3.76 8.11 -7.03
C CYS A 4 -3.41 8.25 -8.52
N VAL A 5 -2.12 8.20 -8.90
CA VAL A 5 -1.69 8.30 -10.30
C VAL A 5 -1.80 6.95 -11.00
N VAL A 6 -1.77 5.85 -10.25
CA VAL A 6 -1.97 4.49 -10.75
C VAL A 6 -3.42 4.11 -10.54
N LYS A 7 -4.25 4.28 -11.58
CA LYS A 7 -5.70 4.00 -11.62
C LYS A 7 -6.58 4.87 -10.70
N SER A 8 -6.35 4.89 -9.38
CA SER A 8 -7.19 5.57 -8.38
C SER A 8 -6.49 5.68 -7.00
N CYS A 9 -7.07 6.42 -6.05
CA CYS A 9 -6.58 6.49 -4.66
C CYS A 9 -7.17 5.35 -3.80
N ASP A 10 -6.89 4.11 -4.16
CA ASP A 10 -7.51 2.92 -3.56
C ASP A 10 -6.56 2.07 -2.70
N ALA A 11 -5.35 2.57 -2.43
CA ALA A 11 -4.31 1.88 -1.68
C ALA A 11 -3.84 0.55 -2.30
N SER A 12 -4.12 0.29 -3.58
CA SER A 12 -3.66 -0.90 -4.31
C SER A 12 -2.14 -1.06 -4.28
N VAL A 13 -1.39 0.03 -4.18
CA VAL A 13 0.08 -0.01 -4.08
C VAL A 13 0.60 -0.60 -2.76
N LEU A 14 -0.25 -0.67 -1.72
CA LEU A 14 0.11 -1.28 -0.44
C LEU A 14 0.00 -2.81 -0.46
N LEU A 15 -0.62 -3.39 -1.48
CA LEU A 15 -0.81 -4.83 -1.58
C LEU A 15 0.51 -5.52 -1.95
N GLU A 16 0.91 -6.49 -1.15
CA GLU A 16 2.04 -7.37 -1.44
C GLU A 16 1.64 -8.46 -2.44
N ALA A 17 2.64 -9.09 -3.08
CA ALA A 17 2.37 -10.15 -4.04
C ALA A 17 1.78 -11.38 -3.33
N ALA A 18 0.72 -11.93 -3.89
CA ALA A 18 0.03 -13.11 -3.38
C ALA A 18 -0.31 -14.06 -4.54
N SER A 19 -0.84 -15.25 -4.24
CA SER A 19 -1.24 -16.20 -5.28
C SER A 19 -2.25 -15.55 -6.24
N GLY A 20 -1.87 -15.42 -7.51
CA GLY A 20 -2.69 -14.77 -8.54
C GLY A 20 -2.70 -13.23 -8.50
N LEU A 21 -1.91 -12.59 -7.63
CA LEU A 21 -1.79 -11.13 -7.53
C LEU A 21 -0.33 -10.69 -7.67
N GLU A 22 -0.02 -10.00 -8.76
CA GLU A 22 1.24 -9.26 -8.90
C GLU A 22 1.12 -7.88 -8.26
N SER A 23 2.04 -7.58 -7.34
CA SER A 23 2.07 -6.31 -6.62
C SER A 23 2.60 -5.17 -7.49
N GLU A 24 1.96 -4.02 -7.41
CA GLU A 24 2.42 -2.77 -8.03
C GLU A 24 3.78 -2.33 -7.51
N GLN A 25 4.19 -2.79 -6.32
CA GLN A 25 5.51 -2.50 -5.76
C GLN A 25 6.66 -3.07 -6.60
N LYS A 26 6.42 -4.15 -7.36
CA LYS A 26 7.42 -4.75 -8.25
C LYS A 26 7.61 -3.99 -9.57
N SER A 27 6.75 -3.01 -9.87
CA SER A 27 6.85 -2.22 -11.09
C SER A 27 8.12 -1.37 -11.10
N THR A 28 8.77 -1.26 -12.25
CA THR A 28 9.92 -0.35 -12.43
C THR A 28 9.55 1.11 -12.15
N ARG A 29 8.27 1.48 -12.34
CA ARG A 29 7.75 2.82 -12.03
C ARG A 29 7.58 3.07 -10.53
N SER A 30 7.55 2.02 -9.72
CA SER A 30 7.49 2.10 -8.25
C SER A 30 8.88 2.27 -7.62
N PHE A 31 9.89 2.60 -8.44
CA PHE A 31 11.24 2.89 -7.98
C PHE A 31 11.26 4.00 -6.92
N GLY A 32 11.89 3.72 -5.79
CA GLY A 32 12.01 4.67 -4.68
C GLY A 32 10.82 4.69 -3.72
N MET A 33 9.77 3.90 -3.96
CA MET A 33 8.74 3.65 -2.96
C MET A 33 9.35 2.96 -1.74
N ARG A 34 9.09 3.51 -0.57
CA ARG A 34 9.69 3.08 0.70
C ARG A 34 8.77 3.44 1.85
N ASN A 35 9.12 2.97 3.05
CA ASN A 35 8.48 3.36 4.30
C ASN A 35 7.01 2.91 4.46
N PHE A 36 6.58 1.85 3.79
CA PHE A 36 5.26 1.22 3.99
C PHE A 36 4.96 0.88 5.45
N LYS A 37 6.01 0.63 6.25
CA LYS A 37 5.93 0.41 7.69
C LYS A 37 5.17 1.50 8.45
N TYR A 38 5.27 2.78 8.05
CA TYR A 38 4.57 3.85 8.77
C TYR A 38 3.07 3.81 8.51
N VAL A 39 2.65 3.51 7.28
CA VAL A 39 1.23 3.31 6.95
C VAL A 39 0.67 2.15 7.75
N LYS A 40 1.43 1.05 7.85
CA LYS A 40 1.07 -0.09 8.71
C LYS A 40 0.92 0.32 10.18
N THR A 41 1.89 1.04 10.74
CA THR A 41 1.82 1.52 12.14
C THR A 41 0.60 2.40 12.39
N ILE A 42 0.27 3.31 11.46
CA ILE A 42 -0.92 4.17 11.57
C ILE A 42 -2.19 3.31 11.50
N LYS A 43 -2.27 2.36 10.56
CA LYS A 43 -3.39 1.42 10.48
C LYS A 43 -3.56 0.64 11.79
N ASP A 44 -2.48 0.04 12.30
CA ASP A 44 -2.50 -0.74 13.55
C ASP A 44 -2.92 0.11 14.77
N ALA A 45 -2.65 1.41 14.75
CA ALA A 45 -3.15 2.35 15.76
C ALA A 45 -4.66 2.59 15.60
N LEU A 46 -5.13 2.86 14.38
CA LEU A 46 -6.54 3.09 14.10
C LEU A 46 -7.42 1.86 14.38
N GLU A 47 -6.98 0.66 13.99
CA GLU A 47 -7.72 -0.58 14.24
C GLU A 47 -7.81 -0.92 15.74
N ARG A 48 -6.89 -0.41 16.57
CA ARG A 48 -6.95 -0.57 18.03
C ARG A 48 -7.99 0.36 18.67
N GLU A 49 -8.06 1.60 18.19
CA GLU A 49 -9.00 2.61 18.71
C GLU A 49 -10.41 2.42 18.15
N CYS A 50 -10.51 2.00 16.88
CA CYS A 50 -11.75 1.87 16.12
C CYS A 50 -11.68 0.60 15.26
N PRO A 51 -11.84 -0.59 15.87
CA PRO A 51 -11.89 -1.83 15.11
C PRO A 51 -13.08 -1.81 14.16
N ASN A 52 -12.82 -2.09 12.88
CA ASN A 52 -13.86 -2.24 11.85
C ASN A 52 -14.13 -3.71 11.55
#